data_AF-F4L1A2-F1
#
_entry.id   AF-F4L1A2-F1
#
_cell.length_a   1.000
_cell.length_b   1.000
_cell.length_c   1.000
_cell.angle_alpha   90.00
_cell.angle_beta   90.00
_cell.angle_gamma   90.00
#
_symmetry.space_group_name_H-M   'P 1'
#
loop_
_entity.id
_entity.type
_entity.pdbx_description
1 polymer ?
#
loop_
_entity_poly.entity_id
_entity_poly.type
_entity_poly.pdbx_seq_one_letter_code
_entity_poly.pdbx_strand_id
1 'polypeptide(L)'
;MTRKISTFRSLMLLVDQDESDHVLKDIALLFESALRDWPTDNSRDIVKCIQEFKGYFGDPFTFVDGRIINIVEAPDWSWRGESGAALTEMIELSIKHYGTADFDAIVGRVLSHYEQKFLLTSKQKPISSTGFAGFDLCSSTLTKADYVQWLGLEPDEFGGTDNTEFDGTKTTIWSIRTPMTLNTVSANLIRRIVNRLVPIKDRLIALKQAHPDLNAELEVVLWSNPLDLYIDMDNETLLFLAEIGAQFRSEMFTI
;
A
#
# COMPACT_ATOMS: atom_id res chain seq x y z
N MET A 1 8.79 0.17 -15.09
CA MET A 1 8.55 0.51 -13.67
C MET A 1 8.77 -0.75 -12.85
N THR A 2 9.52 -0.65 -11.75
CA THR A 2 9.66 -1.75 -10.79
C THR A 2 8.31 -1.95 -10.08
N ARG A 3 7.71 -3.14 -10.17
CA ARG A 3 6.44 -3.44 -9.48
C ARG A 3 6.65 -3.38 -7.96
N LYS A 4 5.71 -2.75 -7.24
CA LYS A 4 5.73 -2.63 -5.77
C LYS A 4 5.09 -3.85 -5.12
N ILE A 5 4.10 -4.46 -5.77
CA ILE A 5 3.55 -5.75 -5.36
C ILE A 5 4.35 -6.85 -6.07
N SER A 6 5.19 -7.55 -5.30
CA SER A 6 6.00 -8.67 -5.79
C SER A 6 5.70 -9.98 -5.05
N THR A 7 4.97 -9.94 -3.93
CA THR A 7 4.68 -11.12 -3.12
C THR A 7 3.19 -11.39 -3.00
N PHE A 8 2.82 -12.67 -2.92
CA PHE A 8 1.45 -13.13 -2.70
C PHE A 8 0.83 -12.46 -1.47
N ARG A 9 1.59 -12.42 -0.35
CA ARG A 9 1.13 -11.81 0.90
C ARG A 9 0.80 -10.32 0.76
N SER A 10 1.59 -9.58 -0.04
CA SER A 10 1.31 -8.16 -0.29
C SER A 10 0.01 -7.95 -1.06
N LEU A 11 -0.30 -8.82 -2.02
CA LEU A 11 -1.56 -8.75 -2.77
C LEU A 11 -2.75 -9.09 -1.86
N MET A 12 -2.68 -10.23 -1.16
CA MET A 12 -3.71 -10.71 -0.21
C MET A 12 -4.15 -9.65 0.78
N LEU A 13 -3.17 -8.99 1.42
CA LEU A 13 -3.47 -7.94 2.38
C LEU A 13 -4.22 -6.75 1.76
N LEU A 14 -3.92 -6.39 0.52
CA LEU A 14 -4.55 -5.24 -0.15
C LEU A 14 -5.97 -5.55 -0.62
N VAL A 15 -6.23 -6.80 -1.03
CA VAL A 15 -7.55 -7.26 -1.44
C VAL A 15 -8.46 -7.45 -0.23
N ASP A 16 -7.94 -8.01 0.88
CA ASP A 16 -8.71 -8.21 2.12
C ASP A 16 -9.22 -6.87 2.71
N GLN A 17 -8.45 -5.80 2.55
CA GLN A 17 -8.82 -4.45 3.00
C GLN A 17 -9.72 -3.68 2.05
N ASP A 18 -9.95 -4.22 0.87
CA ASP A 18 -10.82 -3.62 -0.10
C ASP A 18 -12.28 -3.76 0.34
N GLU A 19 -12.83 -2.78 1.05
CA GLU A 19 -14.26 -2.82 1.44
C GLU A 19 -15.21 -2.54 0.26
N SER A 20 -14.69 -2.10 -0.90
CA SER A 20 -15.55 -1.83 -2.05
C SER A 20 -15.93 -3.10 -2.79
N ASP A 21 -17.20 -3.16 -3.18
CA ASP A 21 -17.74 -4.22 -4.02
C ASP A 21 -17.54 -3.87 -5.49
N HIS A 22 -16.59 -4.53 -6.14
CA HIS A 22 -16.33 -4.36 -7.57
C HIS A 22 -15.70 -5.61 -8.18
N VAL A 23 -16.00 -5.85 -9.46
CA VAL A 23 -15.56 -7.04 -10.21
C VAL A 23 -14.04 -7.26 -10.18
N LEU A 24 -13.25 -6.18 -10.14
CA LEU A 24 -11.79 -6.33 -10.10
C LEU A 24 -11.28 -6.96 -8.79
N LYS A 25 -12.07 -6.86 -7.71
CA LYS A 25 -11.78 -7.50 -6.42
C LYS A 25 -12.05 -9.00 -6.52
N ASP A 26 -13.16 -9.39 -7.15
CA ASP A 26 -13.48 -10.80 -7.40
C ASP A 26 -12.39 -11.47 -8.26
N ILE A 27 -11.93 -10.78 -9.32
CA ILE A 27 -10.81 -11.23 -10.15
C ILE A 27 -9.53 -11.38 -9.30
N ALA A 28 -9.27 -10.45 -8.39
CA ALA A 28 -8.08 -10.50 -7.52
C ALA A 28 -8.16 -11.65 -6.50
N LEU A 29 -9.33 -11.90 -5.90
CA LEU A 29 -9.57 -13.03 -5.00
C LEU A 29 -9.37 -14.38 -5.70
N LEU A 30 -9.80 -14.49 -6.96
CA LEU A 30 -9.56 -15.68 -7.79
C LEU A 30 -8.06 -15.87 -8.07
N PHE A 31 -7.35 -14.77 -8.38
CA PHE A 31 -5.90 -14.83 -8.56
C PHE A 31 -5.17 -15.24 -7.27
N GLU A 32 -5.62 -14.76 -6.11
CA GLU A 32 -5.09 -15.16 -4.80
C GLU A 32 -5.35 -16.61 -4.48
N SER A 33 -6.54 -17.13 -4.78
CA SER A 33 -6.79 -18.57 -4.62
C SER A 33 -5.84 -19.37 -5.49
N ALA A 34 -5.67 -18.97 -6.76
CA ALA A 34 -4.74 -19.64 -7.66
C ALA A 34 -3.30 -19.67 -7.11
N LEU A 35 -2.84 -18.57 -6.52
CA LEU A 35 -1.51 -18.48 -5.89
C LEU A 35 -1.40 -19.31 -4.61
N ARG A 36 -2.43 -19.30 -3.76
CA ARG A 36 -2.50 -20.08 -2.52
C ARG A 36 -2.50 -21.58 -2.78
N ASP A 37 -3.25 -21.99 -3.80
CA ASP A 37 -3.40 -23.39 -4.20
C ASP A 37 -2.22 -23.82 -5.09
N TRP A 38 -1.17 -23.01 -5.22
CA TRP A 38 0.07 -23.35 -5.95
C TRP A 38 1.28 -23.45 -4.99
N PRO A 39 1.36 -24.48 -4.13
CA PRO A 39 2.37 -24.62 -3.08
C PRO A 39 3.75 -25.03 -3.63
N THR A 40 4.36 -24.17 -4.44
CA THR A 40 5.76 -24.30 -4.87
C THR A 40 6.68 -23.50 -3.96
N ASP A 41 7.99 -23.76 -4.03
CA ASP A 41 9.02 -22.97 -3.32
C ASP A 41 8.97 -21.47 -3.72
N ASN A 42 8.38 -21.18 -4.88
CA ASN A 42 8.21 -19.85 -5.43
C ASN A 42 6.85 -19.22 -5.09
N SER A 43 5.95 -19.91 -4.38
CA SER A 43 4.60 -19.44 -3.99
C SER A 43 4.55 -18.05 -3.35
N ARG A 44 5.67 -17.58 -2.80
CA ARG A 44 5.81 -16.25 -2.21
C ARG A 44 6.06 -15.14 -3.22
N ASP A 45 6.54 -15.43 -4.41
CA ASP A 45 6.92 -14.47 -5.45
C ASP A 45 5.95 -14.57 -6.64
N ILE A 46 5.14 -13.53 -6.83
CA ILE A 46 4.08 -13.52 -7.85
C ILE A 46 4.67 -13.64 -9.26
N VAL A 47 5.83 -13.03 -9.52
CA VAL A 47 6.45 -13.07 -10.86
C VAL A 47 6.89 -14.48 -11.20
N LYS A 48 7.45 -15.19 -10.21
CA LYS A 48 7.84 -16.59 -10.40
C LYS A 48 6.64 -17.51 -10.53
N CYS A 49 5.59 -17.32 -9.73
CA CYS A 49 4.35 -18.09 -9.88
C CYS A 49 3.71 -17.90 -11.26
N ILE A 50 3.69 -16.67 -11.79
CA ILE A 50 3.20 -16.39 -13.15
C ILE A 50 4.00 -17.18 -14.19
N GLN A 51 5.32 -17.24 -14.05
CA GLN A 51 6.17 -18.02 -14.96
C GLN A 51 5.87 -19.53 -14.85
N GLU A 52 5.64 -20.03 -13.63
CA GLU A 52 5.26 -21.44 -13.42
C GLU A 52 3.88 -21.77 -13.99
N PHE A 53 2.89 -20.90 -13.79
CA PHE A 53 1.57 -21.06 -14.40
C PHE A 53 1.68 -21.14 -15.92
N LYS A 54 2.42 -20.21 -16.53
CA LYS A 54 2.66 -20.22 -17.98
C LYS A 54 3.41 -21.47 -18.45
N GLY A 55 4.38 -21.94 -17.66
CA GLY A 55 5.11 -23.17 -17.93
C GLY A 55 4.23 -24.41 -17.88
N TYR A 56 3.23 -24.44 -17.00
CA TYR A 56 2.35 -25.59 -16.80
C TYR A 56 1.10 -25.56 -17.68
N PHE A 57 0.40 -24.42 -17.73
CA PHE A 57 -0.86 -24.24 -18.46
C PHE A 57 -0.68 -23.73 -19.89
N GLY A 58 0.53 -23.31 -20.27
CA GLY A 58 0.86 -22.73 -21.57
C GLY A 58 0.86 -21.20 -21.57
N ASP A 59 1.26 -20.57 -22.68
CA ASP A 59 1.21 -19.12 -22.89
C ASP A 59 0.87 -18.83 -24.36
N PRO A 60 -0.39 -18.45 -24.70
CA PRO A 60 -1.53 -18.22 -23.80
C PRO A 60 -2.03 -19.51 -23.13
N PHE A 61 -2.76 -19.36 -22.03
CA PHE A 61 -3.30 -20.49 -21.26
C PHE A 61 -4.17 -21.37 -22.14
N THR A 62 -3.81 -22.66 -22.25
CA THR A 62 -4.37 -23.60 -23.24
C THR A 62 -5.79 -24.06 -22.93
N PHE A 63 -6.33 -23.72 -21.76
CA PHE A 63 -7.70 -24.04 -21.35
C PHE A 63 -8.74 -22.99 -21.83
N VAL A 64 -8.30 -21.86 -22.39
CA VAL A 64 -9.19 -20.79 -22.91
C VAL A 64 -9.97 -21.23 -24.17
N ASP A 65 -9.62 -22.38 -24.77
CA ASP A 65 -10.29 -22.97 -25.94
C ASP A 65 -11.23 -24.15 -25.60
N GLY A 66 -11.79 -24.20 -24.39
CA GLY A 66 -12.84 -25.17 -24.03
C GLY A 66 -12.35 -26.59 -23.80
N ARG A 67 -11.08 -26.78 -23.45
CA ARG A 67 -10.56 -28.06 -22.99
C ARG A 67 -10.58 -28.10 -21.48
N ILE A 68 -11.63 -28.73 -20.96
CA ILE A 68 -11.72 -29.29 -19.61
C ILE A 68 -10.34 -29.83 -19.24
N ILE A 69 -9.79 -29.33 -18.13
CA ILE A 69 -8.66 -29.98 -17.47
C ILE A 69 -9.15 -31.40 -17.23
N ASN A 70 -8.61 -32.39 -17.96
CA ASN A 70 -8.64 -33.76 -17.50
C ASN A 70 -7.86 -33.72 -16.18
N ILE A 71 -8.57 -33.45 -15.09
CA ILE A 71 -8.09 -33.65 -13.74
C ILE A 71 -7.90 -35.15 -13.71
N VAL A 72 -6.68 -35.57 -14.06
CA VAL A 72 -6.24 -36.93 -13.79
C VAL A 72 -6.47 -37.09 -12.30
N GLU A 73 -7.40 -37.97 -11.94
CA GLU A 73 -7.68 -38.40 -10.57
C GLU A 73 -6.41 -39.08 -10.00
N ALA A 74 -5.38 -38.27 -9.76
CA ALA A 74 -4.19 -38.64 -9.05
C ALA A 74 -4.35 -38.04 -7.64
N PRO A 75 -4.43 -38.87 -6.60
CA PRO A 75 -4.77 -38.42 -5.23
C PRO A 75 -3.78 -37.41 -4.63
N ASP A 76 -2.63 -37.18 -5.28
CA ASP A 76 -1.58 -36.27 -4.82
C ASP A 76 -1.54 -34.89 -5.55
N TRP A 77 -2.50 -34.58 -6.43
CA TRP A 77 -2.40 -33.47 -7.40
C TRP A 77 -3.57 -32.47 -7.38
N SER A 78 -4.34 -32.38 -6.28
CA SER A 78 -5.56 -31.53 -6.19
C SER A 78 -5.29 -30.04 -6.41
N TRP A 79 -4.17 -29.55 -5.88
CA TRP A 79 -3.82 -28.13 -5.84
C TRP A 79 -3.64 -27.51 -7.23
N ARG A 80 -3.14 -28.28 -8.22
CA ARG A 80 -3.03 -27.80 -9.61
C ARG A 80 -4.39 -27.63 -10.28
N GLY A 81 -5.33 -28.52 -9.96
CA GLY A 81 -6.70 -28.45 -10.45
C GLY A 81 -7.44 -27.25 -9.86
N GLU A 82 -7.30 -27.05 -8.55
CA GLU A 82 -7.87 -25.91 -7.83
C GLU A 82 -7.33 -24.57 -8.35
N SER A 83 -6.00 -24.47 -8.49
CA SER A 83 -5.35 -23.30 -9.06
C SER A 83 -5.77 -23.04 -10.51
N GLY A 84 -5.83 -24.09 -11.34
CA GLY A 84 -6.29 -23.98 -12.73
C GLY A 84 -7.76 -23.56 -12.86
N ALA A 85 -8.64 -24.05 -11.98
CA ALA A 85 -10.04 -23.66 -11.94
C ALA A 85 -10.19 -22.17 -11.57
N ALA A 86 -9.47 -21.70 -10.55
CA ALA A 86 -9.47 -20.30 -10.16
C ALA A 86 -8.95 -19.38 -11.29
N LEU A 87 -7.88 -19.77 -11.99
CA LEU A 87 -7.38 -19.02 -13.15
C LEU A 87 -8.36 -19.00 -14.33
N THR A 88 -9.10 -20.10 -14.54
CA THR A 88 -10.15 -20.18 -15.56
C THR A 88 -11.27 -19.21 -15.26
N GLU A 89 -11.81 -19.26 -14.04
CA GLU A 89 -12.87 -18.35 -13.59
C GLU A 89 -12.41 -16.88 -13.62
N MET A 90 -11.16 -16.61 -13.25
CA MET A 90 -10.56 -15.28 -13.34
C MET A 90 -10.60 -14.73 -14.78
N ILE A 91 -10.23 -15.57 -15.76
CA ILE A 91 -10.23 -15.21 -17.18
C ILE A 91 -11.65 -15.03 -17.69
N GLU A 92 -12.58 -15.94 -17.37
CA GLU A 92 -13.99 -15.84 -17.78
C GLU A 92 -14.64 -14.55 -17.26
N LEU A 93 -14.41 -14.23 -15.97
CA LEU A 93 -14.91 -13.02 -15.35
C LEU A 93 -14.32 -11.76 -16.01
N SER A 94 -13.03 -11.81 -16.36
CA SER A 94 -12.38 -10.73 -17.10
C SER A 94 -12.93 -10.55 -18.51
N ILE A 95 -13.15 -11.63 -19.26
CA ILE A 95 -13.77 -11.56 -20.59
C ILE A 95 -15.15 -10.89 -20.49
N LYS A 96 -15.97 -11.36 -19.54
CA LYS A 96 -17.34 -10.88 -19.35
C LYS A 96 -17.42 -9.39 -19.03
N HIS A 97 -16.53 -8.86 -18.18
CA HIS A 97 -16.63 -7.49 -17.69
C HIS A 97 -15.65 -6.50 -18.35
N TYR A 98 -14.58 -7.01 -18.94
CA TYR A 98 -13.49 -6.19 -19.46
C TYR A 98 -13.05 -6.57 -20.89
N GLY A 99 -13.63 -7.61 -21.49
CA GLY A 99 -13.37 -8.00 -22.88
C GLY A 99 -11.95 -8.51 -23.12
N THR A 100 -11.24 -8.99 -22.10
CA THR A 100 -9.86 -9.48 -22.23
C THR A 100 -9.69 -10.86 -21.63
N ALA A 101 -9.07 -11.75 -22.42
CA ALA A 101 -8.63 -13.08 -22.01
C ALA A 101 -7.12 -13.15 -21.74
N ASP A 102 -6.38 -12.08 -22.05
CA ASP A 102 -4.92 -12.01 -21.89
C ASP A 102 -4.56 -12.02 -20.40
N PHE A 103 -3.94 -13.12 -19.94
CA PHE A 103 -3.57 -13.32 -18.55
C PHE A 103 -2.64 -12.23 -18.01
N ASP A 104 -1.64 -11.80 -18.79
CA ASP A 104 -0.69 -10.77 -18.34
C ASP A 104 -1.39 -9.41 -18.21
N ALA A 105 -2.32 -9.10 -19.12
CA ALA A 105 -3.10 -7.88 -19.06
C ALA A 105 -4.04 -7.89 -17.83
N ILE A 106 -4.65 -9.03 -17.52
CA ILE A 106 -5.53 -9.21 -16.34
C ILE A 106 -4.73 -9.00 -15.06
N VAL A 107 -3.65 -9.74 -14.89
CA VAL A 107 -2.78 -9.63 -13.71
C VAL A 107 -2.14 -8.24 -13.62
N GLY A 108 -1.75 -7.65 -14.77
CA GLY A 108 -1.26 -6.28 -14.84
C GLY A 108 -2.28 -5.27 -14.31
N ARG A 109 -3.56 -5.44 -14.63
CA ARG A 109 -4.64 -4.58 -14.14
C ARG A 109 -4.91 -4.75 -12.65
N VAL A 110 -4.97 -5.99 -12.16
CA VAL A 110 -5.12 -6.28 -10.72
C VAL A 110 -3.99 -5.63 -9.94
N LEU A 111 -2.74 -5.91 -10.33
CA LEU A 111 -1.58 -5.39 -9.61
C LEU A 111 -1.50 -3.87 -9.69
N SER A 112 -1.79 -3.26 -10.85
CA SER A 112 -1.80 -1.79 -10.96
C SER A 112 -2.88 -1.14 -10.10
N HIS A 113 -4.08 -1.74 -10.04
CA HIS A 113 -5.17 -1.23 -9.21
C HIS A 113 -4.80 -1.23 -7.72
N TYR A 114 -4.30 -2.36 -7.22
CA TYR A 114 -3.92 -2.47 -5.81
C TYR A 114 -2.62 -1.71 -5.49
N GLU A 115 -1.71 -1.52 -6.45
CA GLU A 115 -0.57 -0.61 -6.29
C GLU A 115 -1.03 0.85 -6.20
N GLN A 116 -1.98 1.28 -7.02
CA GLN A 116 -2.56 2.62 -6.93
C GLN A 116 -3.33 2.80 -5.62
N LYS A 117 -4.13 1.81 -5.22
CA LYS A 117 -4.85 1.82 -3.95
C LYS A 117 -3.89 1.87 -2.77
N PHE A 118 -2.83 1.08 -2.76
CA PHE A 118 -1.75 1.14 -1.76
C PHE A 118 -1.04 2.50 -1.69
N LEU A 119 -0.94 3.21 -2.82
CA LEU A 119 -0.40 4.57 -2.86
C LEU A 119 -1.43 5.63 -2.41
N LEU A 120 -2.73 5.31 -2.49
CA LEU A 120 -3.85 6.17 -2.12
C LEU A 120 -4.40 5.87 -0.70
N THR A 121 -4.09 4.71 -0.11
CA THR A 121 -4.50 4.28 1.24
C THR A 121 -3.57 4.78 2.34
N SER A 122 -2.84 5.87 2.08
CA SER A 122 -2.42 6.80 3.15
C SER A 122 -3.59 7.20 4.08
N LYS A 123 -4.84 6.97 3.66
CA LYS A 123 -6.12 7.27 4.32
C LYS A 123 -6.74 6.20 5.23
N GLN A 124 -6.28 4.95 5.25
CA GLN A 124 -6.93 3.90 6.05
C GLN A 124 -6.10 3.48 7.27
N LYS A 125 -6.80 3.01 8.33
CA LYS A 125 -6.16 2.50 9.55
C LYS A 125 -5.04 1.52 9.20
N PRO A 126 -3.92 1.54 9.94
CA PRO A 126 -2.77 0.68 9.67
C PRO A 126 -3.22 -0.79 9.52
N ILE A 127 -2.84 -1.45 8.43
CA ILE A 127 -2.99 -2.91 8.30
C ILE A 127 -2.25 -3.53 9.47
N SER A 128 -2.82 -4.54 10.14
CA SER A 128 -2.09 -5.29 11.16
C SER A 128 -0.75 -5.77 10.58
N SER A 129 0.34 -5.60 11.33
CA SER A 129 1.72 -5.88 10.92
C SER A 129 2.35 -4.94 9.86
N THR A 130 1.73 -3.80 9.51
CA THR A 130 2.34 -2.79 8.61
C THR A 130 2.58 -1.44 9.28
N GLY A 131 3.77 -0.87 9.08
CA GLY A 131 4.15 0.45 9.59
C GLY A 131 4.36 1.48 8.50
N PHE A 132 4.23 2.76 8.87
CA PHE A 132 4.52 3.92 8.02
C PHE A 132 5.06 5.08 8.86
N ALA A 133 5.72 6.04 8.20
CA ALA A 133 5.97 7.37 8.73
C ALA A 133 5.25 8.41 7.88
N GLY A 134 4.57 9.36 8.52
CA GLY A 134 3.84 10.45 7.90
C GLY A 134 4.27 11.78 8.48
N PHE A 135 4.15 12.84 7.70
CA PHE A 135 4.33 14.20 8.17
C PHE A 135 3.11 15.01 7.80
N ASP A 136 2.45 15.54 8.83
CA ASP A 136 1.18 16.22 8.75
C ASP A 136 1.35 17.68 9.16
N LEU A 137 0.74 18.57 8.38
CA LEU A 137 0.60 19.99 8.67
C LEU A 137 -0.88 20.30 8.85
N CYS A 138 -1.24 20.78 10.04
CA CYS A 138 -2.61 21.10 10.40
C CYS A 138 -2.75 22.59 10.65
N SER A 139 -3.76 23.22 10.03
CA SER A 139 -4.12 24.61 10.30
C SER A 139 -5.63 24.80 10.14
N SER A 140 -6.21 25.70 10.92
CA SER A 140 -7.60 26.14 10.74
C SER A 140 -7.75 27.25 9.70
N THR A 141 -6.64 27.83 9.22
CA THR A 141 -6.63 29.02 8.36
C THR A 141 -6.10 28.77 6.94
N LEU A 142 -5.29 27.74 6.73
CA LEU A 142 -4.68 27.44 5.44
C LEU A 142 -5.55 26.55 4.56
N THR A 143 -5.56 26.82 3.26
CA THR A 143 -6.19 25.98 2.23
C THR A 143 -5.16 25.14 1.49
N LYS A 144 -5.62 24.21 0.64
CA LYS A 144 -4.73 23.40 -0.22
C LYS A 144 -3.82 24.28 -1.07
N ALA A 145 -4.41 25.31 -1.67
CA ALA A 145 -3.71 26.23 -2.56
C ALA A 145 -2.58 26.95 -1.82
N ASP A 146 -2.82 27.34 -0.56
CA ASP A 146 -1.80 28.00 0.27
C ASP A 146 -0.63 27.05 0.54
N TYR A 147 -0.89 25.80 0.94
CA TYR A 147 0.19 24.82 1.15
C TYR A 147 1.02 24.58 -0.11
N VAL A 148 0.38 24.40 -1.27
CA VAL A 148 1.08 24.20 -2.54
C VAL A 148 1.89 25.44 -2.92
N GLN A 149 1.36 26.64 -2.70
CA GLN A 149 2.07 27.89 -2.94
C GLN A 149 3.29 28.05 -2.03
N TRP A 150 3.14 27.78 -0.73
CA TRP A 150 4.22 27.93 0.25
C TRP A 150 5.31 26.88 0.09
N LEU A 151 4.91 25.61 -0.05
CA LEU A 151 5.84 24.48 -0.02
C LEU A 151 6.37 24.13 -1.40
N GLY A 152 5.60 24.42 -2.46
CA GLY A 152 5.91 23.99 -3.83
C GLY A 152 5.95 22.46 -3.98
N LEU A 153 5.26 21.75 -3.09
CA LEU A 153 5.16 20.29 -3.05
C LEU A 153 3.68 19.92 -2.92
N GLU A 154 3.17 19.12 -3.87
CA GLU A 154 1.84 18.53 -3.73
C GLU A 154 1.87 17.47 -2.61
N PRO A 155 0.86 17.46 -1.73
CA PRO A 155 0.76 16.43 -0.70
C PRO A 155 0.41 15.08 -1.32
N ASP A 156 0.75 14.01 -0.59
CA ASP A 156 0.17 12.68 -0.89
C ASP A 156 -1.33 12.69 -0.53
N GLU A 157 -1.68 13.44 0.51
CA GLU A 157 -3.06 13.54 0.99
C GLU A 157 -3.41 14.97 1.44
N PHE A 158 -4.62 15.39 1.06
CA PHE A 158 -5.20 16.66 1.49
C PHE A 158 -6.67 16.47 1.85
N GLY A 159 -7.09 17.01 2.99
CA GLY A 159 -8.46 16.92 3.50
C GLY A 159 -8.50 16.68 5.00
N GLY A 160 -9.52 17.20 5.68
CA GLY A 160 -9.63 17.12 7.14
C GLY A 160 -9.86 15.70 7.66
N THR A 161 -9.40 15.42 8.87
CA THR A 161 -9.88 14.30 9.68
C THR A 161 -11.09 14.75 10.51
N ASP A 162 -11.96 13.79 10.83
CA ASP A 162 -13.15 13.91 11.70
C ASP A 162 -12.87 14.36 13.14
N ASN A 163 -11.66 14.83 13.43
CA ASN A 163 -11.32 15.44 14.71
C ASN A 163 -11.62 16.93 14.61
N THR A 164 -12.91 17.25 14.74
CA THR A 164 -13.26 18.48 15.46
C THR A 164 -12.39 18.51 16.71
N GLU A 165 -11.55 19.52 16.87
CA GLU A 165 -11.17 19.95 18.22
C GLU A 165 -12.46 20.04 19.06
N PHE A 166 -12.39 19.89 20.39
CA PHE A 166 -13.57 19.85 21.26
C PHE A 166 -14.55 21.05 21.06
N ASP A 167 -14.13 22.08 20.32
CA ASP A 167 -14.84 23.31 19.96
C ASP A 167 -15.51 23.30 18.56
N GLY A 168 -15.34 22.27 17.74
CA GLY A 168 -15.92 22.17 16.40
C GLY A 168 -15.13 22.88 15.28
N THR A 169 -13.91 23.34 15.55
CA THR A 169 -13.07 24.01 14.55
C THR A 169 -12.61 23.01 13.48
N LYS A 170 -12.89 23.32 12.21
CA LYS A 170 -12.43 22.52 11.07
C LYS A 170 -10.96 22.83 10.79
N THR A 171 -10.12 21.82 10.90
CA THR A 171 -8.71 21.91 10.51
C THR A 171 -8.52 21.27 9.14
N THR A 172 -7.71 21.92 8.31
CA THR A 172 -7.20 21.33 7.07
C THR A 172 -5.90 20.62 7.39
N ILE A 173 -5.75 19.43 6.79
CA ILE A 173 -4.55 18.61 6.95
C ILE A 173 -3.91 18.46 5.58
N TRP A 174 -2.63 18.80 5.51
CA TRP A 174 -1.73 18.51 4.41
C TRP A 174 -0.75 17.42 4.87
N SER A 175 -0.64 16.35 4.11
CA SER A 175 0.10 15.16 4.53
C SER A 175 1.01 14.62 3.44
N ILE A 176 2.20 14.19 3.85
CA ILE A 176 3.04 13.28 3.06
C ILE A 176 3.35 12.03 3.88
N ARG A 177 3.36 10.86 3.24
CA ARG A 177 3.55 9.57 3.93
C ARG A 177 4.49 8.65 3.17
N THR A 178 5.23 7.83 3.89
CA THR A 178 5.91 6.69 3.28
C THR A 178 4.87 5.63 2.89
N PRO A 179 5.13 4.80 1.86
CA PRO A 179 4.32 3.61 1.63
C PRO A 179 4.24 2.74 2.90
N MET A 180 3.08 2.13 3.16
CA MET A 180 2.94 1.16 4.26
C MET A 180 3.85 -0.04 4.02
N THR A 181 4.53 -0.52 5.04
CA THR A 181 5.53 -1.60 4.87
C THR A 181 5.38 -2.65 5.95
N LEU A 182 5.50 -3.92 5.58
CA LEU A 182 5.52 -5.01 6.54
C LEU A 182 6.77 -4.91 7.41
N ASN A 183 6.57 -4.97 8.73
CA ASN A 183 7.59 -5.22 9.76
C ASN A 183 8.91 -4.47 9.51
N THR A 184 8.92 -3.16 9.76
CA THR A 184 10.04 -2.28 9.42
C THR A 184 10.78 -1.74 10.63
N VAL A 185 12.10 -1.58 10.45
CA VAL A 185 12.95 -0.78 11.33
C VAL A 185 12.52 0.68 11.20
N SER A 186 12.05 1.25 12.31
CA SER A 186 11.53 2.61 12.44
C SER A 186 12.44 3.69 11.83
N ALA A 187 13.76 3.58 12.02
CA ALA A 187 14.75 4.52 11.48
C ALA A 187 14.67 4.67 9.95
N ASN A 188 14.39 3.59 9.22
CA ASN A 188 14.33 3.64 7.76
C ASN A 188 13.07 4.38 7.26
N LEU A 189 11.95 4.26 7.97
CA LEU A 189 10.72 4.98 7.63
C LEU A 189 10.89 6.48 7.91
N ILE A 190 11.43 6.81 9.08
CA ILE A 190 11.68 8.20 9.47
C ILE A 190 12.66 8.87 8.51
N ARG A 191 13.78 8.21 8.19
CA ARG A 191 14.76 8.77 7.24
C ARG A 191 14.14 9.00 5.85
N ARG A 192 13.26 8.11 5.39
CA ARG A 192 12.57 8.28 4.10
C ARG A 192 11.67 9.51 4.10
N ILE A 193 10.91 9.75 5.17
CA ILE A 193 10.04 10.93 5.22
C ILE A 193 10.85 12.21 5.38
N VAL A 194 11.88 12.22 6.23
CA VAL A 194 12.80 13.36 6.39
C VAL A 194 13.45 13.72 5.07
N ASN A 195 13.96 12.75 4.30
CA ASN A 195 14.55 12.99 2.98
C ASN A 195 13.60 13.66 1.98
N ARG A 196 12.27 13.47 2.13
CA ARG A 196 11.27 14.17 1.32
C ARG A 196 11.03 15.61 1.79
N LEU A 197 11.24 15.89 3.08
CA LEU A 197 11.04 17.20 3.68
C LEU A 197 12.28 18.10 3.60
N VAL A 198 13.50 17.54 3.59
CA VAL A 198 14.75 18.31 3.50
C VAL A 198 14.73 19.35 2.37
N PRO A 199 14.30 19.03 1.14
CA PRO A 199 14.27 20.01 0.05
C PRO A 199 13.34 21.21 0.29
N ILE A 200 12.38 21.10 1.20
CA ILE A 200 11.40 22.15 1.53
C ILE A 200 11.57 22.69 2.96
N LYS A 201 12.67 22.36 3.65
CA LYS A 201 12.95 22.75 5.04
C LYS A 201 12.73 24.25 5.29
N ASP A 202 13.40 25.10 4.52
CA ASP A 202 13.34 26.55 4.74
C ASP A 202 11.93 27.11 4.52
N ARG A 203 11.16 26.49 3.61
CA ARG A 203 9.76 26.84 3.36
C ARG A 203 8.85 26.41 4.51
N LEU A 204 9.10 25.24 5.10
CA LEU A 204 8.39 24.78 6.31
C LEU A 204 8.64 25.73 7.48
N ILE A 205 9.90 26.14 7.68
CA ILE A 205 10.27 27.11 8.73
C ILE A 205 9.57 28.45 8.48
N ALA A 206 9.62 28.98 7.26
CA ALA A 206 8.98 30.23 6.90
C ALA A 206 7.45 30.16 7.08
N LEU A 207 6.82 29.05 6.69
CA LEU A 207 5.39 28.81 6.85
C LEU A 207 5.00 28.80 8.34
N LYS A 208 5.75 28.08 9.19
CA LYS A 208 5.51 28.04 10.64
C LYS A 208 5.72 29.41 11.32
N GLN A 209 6.66 30.21 10.83
CA GLN A 209 6.87 31.58 11.31
C GLN A 209 5.71 32.51 10.90
N ALA A 210 5.19 32.37 9.68
CA ALA A 210 4.06 33.14 9.18
C ALA A 210 2.73 32.71 9.83
N HIS A 211 2.60 31.43 10.19
CA HIS A 211 1.41 30.83 10.79
C HIS A 211 1.79 30.12 12.10
N PRO A 212 1.91 30.84 13.23
CA PRO A 212 2.29 30.24 14.50
C PRO A 212 1.32 29.14 14.98
N ASP A 213 0.06 29.19 14.56
CA ASP A 213 -1.00 28.20 14.81
C ASP A 213 -0.80 26.88 14.06
N LEU A 214 0.06 26.86 13.02
CA LEU A 214 0.34 25.66 12.24
C LEU A 214 0.90 24.54 13.12
N ASN A 215 0.17 23.44 13.27
CA ASN A 215 0.73 22.26 13.92
C ASN A 215 1.48 21.41 12.89
N ALA A 216 2.72 21.06 13.18
CA ALA A 216 3.52 20.16 12.37
C ALA A 216 3.75 18.88 13.19
N GLU A 217 3.41 17.72 12.65
CA GLU A 217 3.52 16.44 13.35
C GLU A 217 4.20 15.40 12.46
N LEU A 218 5.25 14.77 12.99
CA LEU A 218 5.78 13.52 12.47
C LEU A 218 5.04 12.36 13.15
N GLU A 219 4.21 11.66 12.39
CA GLU A 219 3.49 10.45 12.81
C GLU A 219 4.29 9.21 12.40
N VAL A 220 4.47 8.27 13.33
CA VAL A 220 5.11 6.98 13.03
C VAL A 220 4.28 5.84 13.60
N VAL A 221 3.79 4.97 12.73
CA VAL A 221 3.07 3.77 13.12
C VAL A 221 3.94 2.54 12.90
N LEU A 222 4.08 1.71 13.93
CA LEU A 222 4.95 0.54 13.91
C LEU A 222 4.24 -0.70 14.47
N TRP A 223 4.57 -1.83 13.89
CA TRP A 223 4.24 -3.15 14.41
C TRP A 223 5.54 -3.91 14.58
N SER A 224 5.85 -4.37 15.78
CA SER A 224 7.08 -5.11 16.06
C SER A 224 6.87 -6.13 17.17
N ASN A 225 7.83 -7.05 17.31
CA ASN A 225 7.92 -7.88 18.50
C ASN A 225 8.19 -6.96 19.71
N PRO A 226 7.57 -7.17 20.89
CA PRO A 226 7.81 -6.33 22.06
C PRO A 226 9.28 -6.16 22.46
N LEU A 227 10.16 -7.10 22.10
CA LEU A 227 11.61 -6.99 22.36
C LEU A 227 12.35 -6.06 21.38
N ASP A 228 11.76 -5.75 20.24
CA ASP A 228 12.32 -4.92 19.16
C ASP A 228 11.55 -3.60 18.99
N LEU A 229 10.76 -3.21 20.00
CA LEU A 229 9.91 -2.03 19.95
C LEU A 229 10.69 -0.77 20.35
N TYR A 230 11.46 -0.22 19.42
CA TYR A 230 12.13 1.07 19.61
C TYR A 230 12.05 1.97 18.38
N ILE A 231 12.11 3.27 18.64
CA ILE A 231 12.20 4.31 17.62
C ILE A 231 13.61 4.87 17.67
N ASP A 232 14.35 4.68 16.59
CA ASP A 232 15.69 5.22 16.44
C ASP A 232 15.67 6.41 15.48
N MET A 233 16.15 7.55 15.98
CA MET A 233 16.27 8.80 15.24
C MET A 233 17.71 9.29 15.40
N ASP A 234 18.40 9.47 14.28
CA ASP A 234 19.72 10.07 14.29
C ASP A 234 19.67 11.56 14.71
N ASN A 235 20.80 12.09 15.16
CA ASN A 235 20.90 13.48 15.61
C ASN A 235 20.49 14.48 14.52
N GLU A 236 20.76 14.16 13.25
CA GLU A 236 20.38 15.01 12.11
C GLU A 236 18.86 15.10 11.97
N THR A 237 18.16 13.97 12.12
CA THR A 237 16.69 13.91 12.14
C THR A 237 16.13 14.72 13.30
N LEU A 238 16.67 14.54 14.51
CA LEU A 238 16.19 15.27 15.69
C LEU A 238 16.38 16.79 15.54
N LEU A 239 17.54 17.22 15.04
CA LEU A 239 17.81 18.62 14.74
C LEU A 239 16.85 19.16 13.68
N PHE A 240 16.65 18.41 12.59
CA PHE A 240 15.73 18.77 11.53
C PHE A 240 14.31 19.02 12.06
N LEU A 241 13.77 18.08 12.84
CA LEU A 241 12.42 18.19 13.42
C LEU A 241 12.31 19.37 14.38
N ALA A 242 13.34 19.62 15.18
CA ALA A 242 13.39 20.76 16.09
C ALA A 242 13.38 22.11 15.34
N GLU A 243 14.13 22.21 14.24
CA GLU A 243 14.21 23.44 13.44
C GLU A 243 12.87 23.80 12.77
N ILE A 244 12.12 22.80 12.30
CA ILE A 244 10.80 23.02 11.71
C ILE A 244 9.68 23.10 12.76
N GLY A 245 10.01 22.91 14.05
CA GLY A 245 9.06 22.95 15.15
C GLY A 245 8.03 21.81 15.10
N ALA A 246 8.44 20.63 14.62
CA ALA A 246 7.57 19.47 14.51
C ALA A 246 7.46 18.70 15.82
N GLN A 247 6.23 18.29 16.14
CA GLN A 247 5.93 17.34 17.18
C GLN A 247 6.19 15.92 16.68
N PHE A 248 6.37 15.00 17.63
CA PHE A 248 6.56 13.59 17.32
C PHE A 248 5.47 12.76 17.98
N ARG A 249 4.72 12.02 17.17
CA ARG A 249 3.70 11.08 17.61
C ARG A 249 4.05 9.69 17.10
N SER A 250 3.97 8.71 17.99
CA SER A 250 4.16 7.31 17.63
C SER A 250 3.03 6.43 18.12
N GLU A 251 2.54 5.55 17.25
CA GLU A 251 1.67 4.45 17.61
C GLU A 251 2.41 3.14 17.40
N MET A 252 2.50 2.36 18.47
CA MET A 252 3.29 1.13 18.48
C MET A 252 2.41 -0.03 18.89
N PHE A 253 2.40 -1.06 18.06
CA PHE A 253 1.60 -2.26 18.24
C PHE A 253 2.51 -3.49 18.31
N THR A 254 2.09 -4.46 19.13
CA THR A 254 2.74 -5.77 19.20
C THR A 254 2.14 -6.70 18.14
N ILE A 255 2.99 -7.44 17.43
CA ILE A 255 2.58 -8.55 16.54
C ILE A 255 2.44 -9.83 17.36
#